data_AF-J8D6B3-F1
#
_entry.id   AF-J8D6B3-F1
#
_cell.length_a   1.000
_cell.length_b   1.000
_cell.length_c   1.000
_cell.angle_alpha   90.00
_cell.angle_beta   90.00
_cell.angle_gamma   90.00
#
_symmetry.space_group_name_H-M   'P 1'
#
loop_
_entity.id
_entity.type
_entity.pdbx_description
1 polymer ?
#
loop_
_entity_poly.entity_id
_entity_poly.type
_entity_poly.pdbx_seq_one_letter_code
_entity_poly.pdbx_strand_id
1 'polypeptide(L)'
;MTINDESICQQFARIIGGQKGFAGGKCVVTINRDEIQATILGKRFRVTTSFSFESRDNKTGRALCLGRVALLQKEVTEFVATIIKQGIIVSSIHNEWLCDDPNLIYVNIEDVDDPLIFARKVRRALCN
;
A
#
# COMPACT_ATOMS: atom_id res chain seq x y z
N MET A 1 18.61 -9.47 3.35
CA MET A 1 18.38 -8.10 2.83
C MET A 1 19.71 -7.35 2.86
N THR A 2 20.03 -6.55 1.83
CA THR A 2 21.30 -5.79 1.83
C THR A 2 21.17 -4.53 2.70
N ILE A 3 22.30 -4.00 3.20
CA ILE A 3 22.32 -2.74 3.99
C ILE A 3 21.66 -1.58 3.21
N ASN A 4 21.77 -1.59 1.89
CA ASN A 4 21.15 -0.60 1.02
C ASN A 4 19.62 -0.69 1.02
N ASP A 5 19.07 -1.90 0.96
CA ASP A 5 17.62 -2.11 0.95
C ASP A 5 16.96 -1.73 2.28
N GLU A 6 17.69 -1.86 3.39
CA GLU A 6 17.20 -1.41 4.70
C GLU A 6 17.09 0.11 4.78
N SER A 7 18.10 0.84 4.28
CA SER A 7 18.06 2.30 4.18
C SER A 7 16.94 2.78 3.25
N ILE A 8 16.76 2.12 2.11
CA ILE A 8 15.67 2.41 1.18
C ILE A 8 14.32 2.14 1.84
N CYS A 9 14.17 1.00 2.53
CA CYS A 9 12.93 0.67 3.25
C CYS A 9 12.58 1.71 4.32
N GLN A 10 13.60 2.23 5.03
CA GLN A 10 13.40 3.29 6.00
C GLN A 10 12.88 4.59 5.36
N GLN A 11 13.40 4.96 4.18
CA GLN A 11 12.94 6.13 3.44
C GLN A 11 11.55 5.92 2.82
N PHE A 12 11.33 4.73 2.25
CA PHE A 12 10.05 4.28 1.71
C PHE A 12 8.94 4.43 2.77
N ALA A 13 9.18 3.95 3.99
CA ALA A 13 8.26 4.07 5.12
C ALA A 13 7.96 5.52 5.50
N ARG A 14 9.00 6.38 5.53
CA ARG A 14 8.85 7.81 5.83
C ARG A 14 8.01 8.53 4.79
N ILE A 15 8.22 8.26 3.50
CA ILE A 15 7.48 8.89 2.41
C ILE A 15 6.01 8.45 2.43
N ILE A 16 5.75 7.16 2.61
CA ILE A 16 4.39 6.62 2.68
C ILE A 16 3.67 7.10 3.93
N GLY A 17 4.40 7.30 5.04
CA GLY A 17 3.83 7.65 6.34
C GLY A 17 3.31 6.44 7.10
N GLY A 18 3.98 5.28 6.94
CA GLY A 18 3.62 4.03 7.61
C GLY A 18 4.76 3.44 8.43
N GLN A 19 4.47 2.34 9.13
CA GLN A 19 5.43 1.58 9.91
C GLN A 19 6.18 0.61 9.01
N LYS A 20 7.51 0.64 9.05
CA LYS A 20 8.34 -0.34 8.32
C LYS A 20 8.27 -1.71 9.00
N GLY A 21 8.32 -2.75 8.20
CA GLY A 21 8.44 -4.14 8.59
C GLY A 21 9.18 -4.94 7.52
N PHE A 22 9.61 -6.13 7.88
CA PHE A 22 10.24 -7.07 6.97
C PHE A 22 9.47 -8.38 7.04
N ALA A 23 8.94 -8.82 5.92
CA ALA A 23 8.17 -10.05 5.81
C ALA A 23 8.57 -10.77 4.54
N GLY A 24 8.81 -12.08 4.61
CA GLY A 24 9.18 -12.88 3.43
C GLY A 24 10.43 -12.40 2.69
N GLY A 25 11.36 -11.71 3.37
CA GLY A 25 12.58 -11.18 2.76
C GLY A 25 12.41 -9.86 1.98
N LYS A 26 11.22 -9.24 2.01
CA LYS A 26 10.95 -7.94 1.39
C LYS A 26 10.62 -6.84 2.39
N CYS A 27 10.83 -5.60 1.97
CA CYS A 27 10.37 -4.43 2.71
C CYS A 27 8.85 -4.31 2.59
N VAL A 28 8.17 -4.21 3.72
CA VAL A 28 6.73 -3.93 3.78
C VAL A 28 6.52 -2.72 4.68
N VAL A 29 5.67 -1.79 4.25
CA VAL A 29 5.25 -0.64 5.03
C VAL A 29 3.76 -0.73 5.23
N THR A 30 3.33 -0.65 6.48
CA THR A 30 1.94 -0.78 6.87
C THR A 30 1.43 0.53 7.46
N ILE A 31 0.25 0.96 7.02
CA ILE A 31 -0.53 2.03 7.64
C ILE A 31 -1.72 1.38 8.32
N ASN A 32 -1.87 1.63 9.62
CA ASN A 32 -3.10 1.29 10.33
C ASN A 32 -4.14 2.37 10.03
N ARG A 33 -5.31 1.96 9.52
CA ARG A 33 -6.48 2.82 9.29
C ARG A 33 -7.32 2.84 10.57
N ASP A 34 -6.72 3.25 11.70
CA ASP A 34 -7.34 3.16 13.03
C ASP A 34 -8.61 4.01 13.17
N GLU A 35 -8.78 5.00 12.30
CA GLU A 35 -9.99 5.81 12.20
C GLU A 35 -11.20 5.03 11.63
N ILE A 36 -10.97 3.97 10.83
CA ILE A 36 -12.05 3.10 10.38
C ILE A 36 -12.46 2.17 11.52
N GLN A 37 -13.69 2.35 11.99
CA GLN A 37 -14.25 1.54 13.08
C GLN A 37 -14.83 0.20 12.60
N ALA A 38 -14.05 -0.60 11.87
CA ALA A 38 -14.54 -1.83 11.24
C ALA A 38 -14.74 -2.99 12.23
N THR A 39 -15.78 -3.79 11.98
CA THR A 39 -16.01 -5.08 12.64
C THR A 39 -16.17 -6.19 11.62
N ILE A 40 -15.85 -7.42 12.00
CA ILE A 40 -16.14 -8.64 11.24
C ILE A 40 -16.81 -9.60 12.21
N LEU A 41 -18.00 -10.07 11.89
CA LEU A 41 -18.79 -10.97 12.76
C LEU A 41 -18.92 -10.42 14.20
N GLY A 42 -19.13 -9.11 14.33
CA GLY A 42 -19.29 -8.42 15.61
C GLY A 42 -18.00 -8.27 16.42
N LYS A 43 -16.83 -8.63 15.89
CA LYS A 43 -15.52 -8.44 16.54
C LYS A 43 -14.77 -7.30 15.87
N ARG A 44 -14.04 -6.53 16.68
CA ARG A 44 -13.22 -5.43 16.18
C ARG A 44 -12.17 -5.93 15.20
N PHE A 45 -12.12 -5.33 14.02
CA PHE A 45 -11.11 -5.58 13.00
C PHE A 45 -10.16 -4.37 12.90
N ARG A 46 -8.85 -4.63 12.80
CA ARG A 46 -7.84 -3.60 12.61
C ARG A 46 -7.52 -3.50 11.12
N VAL A 47 -8.06 -2.46 10.49
CA VAL A 47 -7.90 -2.24 9.06
C VAL A 47 -6.49 -1.78 8.77
N THR A 48 -5.84 -2.42 7.79
CA THR A 48 -4.47 -2.10 7.40
C THR A 48 -4.37 -1.95 5.89
N THR A 49 -3.58 -0.96 5.49
CA THR A 49 -3.09 -0.78 4.13
C THR A 49 -1.61 -1.08 4.13
N SER A 50 -1.10 -1.77 3.12
CA SER A 50 0.31 -2.09 3.03
C SER A 50 0.90 -1.83 1.65
N PHE A 51 2.18 -1.49 1.63
CA PHE A 51 2.96 -1.29 0.42
C PHE A 51 4.29 -2.02 0.56
N SER A 52 4.82 -2.52 -0.53
CA SER A 52 6.07 -3.26 -0.51
C SER A 52 6.86 -3.07 -1.78
N PHE A 53 8.15 -3.36 -1.70
CA PHE A 53 8.96 -3.55 -2.89
C PHE A 53 9.83 -4.79 -2.74
N GLU A 54 10.08 -5.47 -3.85
CA GLU A 54 10.90 -6.67 -3.94
C GLU A 54 11.61 -6.79 -5.29
N SER A 55 12.53 -7.74 -5.41
CA SER A 55 13.26 -8.01 -6.66
C SER A 55 13.94 -6.76 -7.26
N ARG A 56 14.59 -5.96 -6.40
CA ARG A 56 15.26 -4.73 -6.82
C ARG A 56 16.49 -5.03 -7.69
N ASP A 57 16.52 -4.41 -8.86
CA ASP A 57 17.65 -4.49 -9.78
C ASP A 57 18.77 -3.54 -9.35
N ASN A 58 19.98 -4.07 -9.18
CA ASN A 58 21.13 -3.30 -8.68
C ASN A 58 21.68 -2.27 -9.68
N LYS A 59 21.42 -2.42 -10.98
CA LYS A 59 21.93 -1.53 -12.03
C LYS A 59 21.00 -0.34 -12.26
N THR A 60 19.70 -0.60 -12.28
CA THR A 60 18.65 0.40 -12.59
C THR A 60 18.02 0.99 -11.34
N GLY A 61 18.10 0.30 -10.19
CA GLY A 61 17.46 0.68 -8.94
C GLY A 61 15.96 0.40 -8.89
N ARG A 62 15.36 -0.08 -10.00
CA ARG A 62 13.92 -0.40 -10.12
C ARG A 62 13.60 -1.71 -9.41
N ALA A 63 12.39 -1.80 -8.89
CA ALA A 63 11.89 -2.96 -8.16
C ALA A 63 10.43 -3.22 -8.54
N LEU A 64 9.97 -4.45 -8.32
CA LEU A 64 8.54 -4.73 -8.29
C LEU A 64 7.96 -4.05 -7.05
N CYS A 65 7.07 -3.09 -7.26
CA CYS A 65 6.39 -2.33 -6.21
C CYS A 65 4.91 -2.73 -6.17
N LEU A 66 4.41 -3.03 -4.98
CA LEU A 66 3.05 -3.53 -4.77
C LEU A 66 2.37 -2.74 -3.67
N GLY A 67 1.06 -2.55 -3.80
CA GLY A 67 0.22 -1.99 -2.75
C GLY A 67 -1.08 -2.75 -2.60
N ARG A 68 -1.53 -2.93 -1.35
CA ARG A 68 -2.85 -3.41 -0.98
C ARG A 68 -3.49 -2.35 -0.11
N VAL A 69 -4.49 -1.65 -0.64
CA VAL A 69 -5.08 -0.47 -0.02
C VAL A 69 -6.51 -0.78 0.40
N ALA A 70 -6.76 -0.68 1.71
CA ALA A 70 -8.08 -0.83 2.30
C ALA A 70 -8.76 0.54 2.38
N LEU A 71 -9.94 0.63 1.78
CA LEU A 71 -10.70 1.86 1.60
C LEU A 71 -12.17 1.66 2.01
N LEU A 72 -12.81 2.73 2.44
CA LEU A 72 -14.27 2.81 2.44
C LEU A 72 -14.76 2.96 1.00
N GLN A 73 -15.96 2.45 0.71
CA GLN A 73 -16.54 2.52 -0.65
C GLN A 73 -16.51 3.94 -1.26
N LYS A 74 -16.74 4.97 -0.45
CA LYS A 74 -16.71 6.38 -0.88
C LYS A 74 -15.32 6.90 -1.28
N GLU A 75 -14.25 6.27 -0.80
CA GLU A 75 -12.86 6.69 -1.05
C GLU A 75 -12.30 6.06 -2.35
N VAL A 76 -12.93 4.99 -2.85
CA VAL A 76 -12.40 4.16 -3.95
C VAL A 76 -12.21 4.96 -5.24
N THR A 77 -13.23 5.70 -5.66
CA THR A 77 -13.21 6.41 -6.95
C THR A 77 -12.07 7.43 -7.02
N GLU A 78 -11.89 8.23 -5.97
CA GLU A 78 -10.85 9.25 -5.93
C GLU A 78 -9.44 8.63 -5.83
N PHE A 79 -9.28 7.61 -4.99
CA PHE A 79 -8.01 6.90 -4.85
C PHE A 79 -7.58 6.29 -6.20
N VAL A 80 -8.47 5.54 -6.85
CA VAL A 80 -8.22 4.87 -8.14
C VAL A 80 -7.88 5.88 -9.23
N ALA A 81 -8.66 6.97 -9.34
CA ALA A 81 -8.39 8.02 -10.33
C ALA A 81 -6.99 8.64 -10.13
N THR A 82 -6.60 8.89 -8.88
CA THR A 82 -5.29 9.46 -8.56
C THR A 82 -4.15 8.49 -8.86
N ILE A 83 -4.29 7.22 -8.49
CA ILE A 83 -3.30 6.16 -8.78
C ILE A 83 -3.05 6.01 -10.29
N ILE A 84 -4.13 5.93 -11.09
CA ILE A 84 -4.02 5.82 -12.55
C ILE A 84 -3.32 7.06 -13.12
N LYS A 85 -3.64 8.26 -12.63
CA LYS A 85 -2.97 9.51 -13.04
C LYS A 85 -1.48 9.53 -12.70
N GLN A 86 -1.04 8.80 -11.67
CA GLN A 86 0.39 8.62 -11.36
C GLN A 86 1.08 7.57 -12.23
N GLY A 87 0.35 6.92 -13.15
CA GLY A 87 0.88 5.87 -14.03
C GLY A 87 1.06 4.52 -13.33
N ILE A 88 0.42 4.30 -12.19
CA ILE A 88 0.45 3.02 -11.47
C ILE A 88 -0.75 2.17 -11.94
N ILE A 89 -0.52 0.87 -12.13
CA ILE A 89 -1.56 -0.07 -12.54
C ILE A 89 -2.42 -0.45 -11.33
N VAL A 90 -3.75 -0.40 -11.50
CA VAL A 90 -4.71 -0.99 -10.56
C VAL A 90 -4.98 -2.41 -11.02
N SER A 91 -4.51 -3.41 -10.28
CA SER A 91 -4.59 -4.82 -10.68
C SER A 91 -5.89 -5.49 -10.23
N SER A 92 -6.46 -5.07 -9.11
CA SER A 92 -7.81 -5.53 -8.71
C SER A 92 -8.52 -4.56 -7.76
N ILE A 93 -9.85 -4.63 -7.76
CA ILE A 93 -10.75 -3.97 -6.81
C ILE A 93 -11.76 -5.03 -6.35
N HIS A 94 -11.84 -5.29 -5.05
CA HIS A 94 -12.69 -6.36 -4.51
C HIS A 94 -13.01 -6.15 -3.03
N ASN A 95 -14.02 -6.84 -2.54
CA ASN A 95 -14.27 -7.02 -1.10
C ASN A 95 -13.53 -8.29 -0.65
N GLU A 96 -12.81 -8.23 0.47
CA GLU A 96 -12.18 -9.41 1.06
C GLU A 96 -13.06 -10.13 2.09
N TRP A 97 -13.96 -9.37 2.74
CA TRP A 97 -14.81 -9.86 3.82
C TRP A 97 -16.27 -9.73 3.40
N LEU A 98 -17.07 -10.75 3.71
CA LEU A 98 -18.51 -10.77 3.38
C LEU A 98 -19.38 -10.14 4.46
N CYS A 99 -18.89 -10.10 5.70
CA CYS A 99 -19.62 -9.67 6.89
C CYS A 99 -18.86 -8.59 7.64
N ASP A 100 -18.11 -7.74 6.92
CA ASP A 100 -17.51 -6.56 7.49
C ASP A 100 -18.52 -5.41 7.60
N ASP A 101 -18.35 -4.57 8.61
CA ASP A 101 -19.13 -3.33 8.77
C ASP A 101 -18.21 -2.22 9.32
N PRO A 102 -18.01 -1.10 8.62
CA PRO A 102 -18.53 -0.82 7.28
C PRO A 102 -17.88 -1.70 6.22
N ASN A 103 -18.55 -1.88 5.07
CA ASN A 103 -18.02 -2.62 3.92
C ASN A 103 -16.69 -2.00 3.44
N LEU A 104 -15.61 -2.78 3.51
CA LEU A 104 -14.28 -2.41 3.06
C LEU A 104 -14.06 -2.85 1.62
N ILE A 105 -13.43 -1.99 0.84
CA ILE A 105 -12.97 -2.27 -0.51
C ILE A 105 -11.45 -2.31 -0.51
N TYR A 106 -10.89 -3.36 -1.09
CA TYR A 106 -9.46 -3.55 -1.25
C TYR A 106 -9.08 -3.29 -2.71
N VAL A 107 -8.11 -2.39 -2.88
CA VAL A 107 -7.52 -2.04 -4.16
C VAL A 107 -6.08 -2.51 -4.17
N ASN A 108 -5.76 -3.42 -5.09
CA ASN A 108 -4.39 -3.84 -5.34
C ASN A 108 -3.80 -3.00 -6.47
N ILE A 109 -2.56 -2.56 -6.27
CA ILE A 109 -1.81 -1.74 -7.22
C ILE A 109 -0.41 -2.33 -7.45
N GLU A 110 0.11 -2.17 -8.66
CA GLU A 110 1.42 -2.67 -9.05
C GLU A 110 2.14 -1.72 -10.01
N ASP A 111 3.47 -1.67 -9.87
CA ASP A 111 4.37 -0.91 -10.76
C ASP A 111 5.76 -1.56 -10.72
N VAL A 112 6.56 -1.32 -11.76
CA VAL A 112 8.00 -1.58 -11.74
C VAL A 112 8.71 -0.25 -11.79
N ASP A 113 9.18 0.25 -10.65
CA ASP A 113 9.77 1.58 -10.52
C ASP A 113 10.84 1.64 -9.43
N ASP A 114 11.55 2.75 -9.31
CA ASP A 114 12.31 3.05 -8.10
C ASP A 114 11.35 3.10 -6.89
N PRO A 115 11.64 2.37 -5.80
CA PRO A 115 10.75 2.30 -4.64
C PRO A 115 10.38 3.68 -4.07
N LEU A 116 11.31 4.63 -4.04
CA LEU A 116 11.06 5.96 -3.49
C LEU A 116 10.23 6.82 -4.45
N ILE A 117 10.31 6.59 -5.77
CA ILE A 117 9.40 7.23 -6.73
C ILE A 117 8.00 6.67 -6.56
N PHE A 118 7.85 5.33 -6.50
CA PHE A 118 6.58 4.67 -6.22
C PHE A 118 5.95 5.18 -4.91
N ALA A 119 6.72 5.27 -3.83
CA ALA A 119 6.24 5.79 -2.56
C ALA A 119 5.67 7.21 -2.66
N ARG A 120 6.32 8.10 -3.42
CA ARG A 120 5.84 9.48 -3.63
C ARG A 120 4.56 9.52 -4.46
N LYS A 121 4.48 8.71 -5.52
CA LYS A 121 3.27 8.55 -6.34
C LYS A 121 2.08 8.09 -5.46
N VAL A 122 2.28 7.05 -4.67
CA VAL A 122 1.27 6.52 -3.73
C VAL A 122 0.87 7.57 -2.69
N ARG A 123 1.83 8.28 -2.09
CA ARG A 123 1.54 9.29 -1.06
C ARG A 123 0.59 10.39 -1.55
N ARG A 124 0.65 10.75 -2.84
CA ARG A 124 -0.30 11.70 -3.46
C ARG A 124 -1.74 11.18 -3.48
N ALA A 125 -1.94 9.87 -3.59
CA ALA A 125 -3.27 9.26 -3.54
C ALA A 125 -3.80 9.05 -2.11
N LEU A 126 -2.93 9.10 -1.09
CA LEU A 126 -3.29 8.91 0.32
C LEU A 126 -3.54 10.22 1.09
N CYS A 127 -3.15 11.37 0.55
CA CYS A 127 -3.23 12.67 1.24
C CYS A 127 -4.38 13.58 0.76
N ASN A 128 -5.35 13.03 0.04
CA ASN A 128 -6.55 13.77 -0.35
C ASN A 128 -7.63 13.69 0.73
#